data_AF-A0AB39VJM8-F1
#
_entry.id   AF-A0AB39VJM8-F1
#
_cell.length_a   1.000
_cell.length_b   1.000
_cell.length_c   1.000
_cell.angle_alpha   90.00
_cell.angle_beta   90.00
_cell.angle_gamma   90.00
#
_symmetry.space_group_name_H-M   'P 1'
#
loop_
_entity.id
_entity.type
_entity.pdbx_description
1 polymer ?
#
loop_
_entity_poly.entity_id
_entity_poly.type
_entity_poly.pdbx_seq_one_letter_code
_entity_poly.pdbx_strand_id
1 'polypeptide(L)'
;MPAINKTSLGLNQWLGNEYPKRIDFVEDNKIIDDELIKRVKYTDVATDTTAGIVKFGTEAGNAINSETWKQAIGQSLGGYVSKVENKEAGKWYINDLTDGKIYKCIQNHKSTSFDITKFVDITNVGLSDKLEKLFNVETYVIDPRLTVGIIHKIGNICILILDTNEVYNGRTYGDVLFNIPEKFRPIFRTPVPVGLINSTSGGAAHIETDGNVIWRGGSKTISALYINAVYLAK
;
A
#
# COMPACT_ATOMS: atom_id res chain seq x y z
N MET A 1 54.18 40.30 22.67
CA MET A 1 53.58 41.11 21.59
C MET A 1 53.10 40.10 20.57
N PRO A 2 51.98 40.35 19.88
CA PRO A 2 51.50 39.44 18.85
C PRO A 2 52.63 39.12 17.86
N ALA A 3 52.62 37.92 17.28
CA ALA A 3 53.63 37.53 16.30
C ALA A 3 53.66 38.55 15.16
N ILE A 4 54.87 38.90 14.70
CA ILE A 4 55.04 39.79 13.55
C ILE A 4 54.43 39.14 12.30
N ASN A 5 54.61 37.82 12.17
CA ASN A 5 54.03 37.05 11.09
C ASN A 5 52.66 36.51 11.47
N LYS A 6 51.72 36.63 10.51
CA LYS A 6 50.35 36.13 10.65
C LYS A 6 50.00 35.21 9.49
N THR A 7 49.15 34.23 9.75
CA THR A 7 48.52 33.44 8.70
C THR A 7 47.52 34.29 7.90
N SER A 8 46.99 33.77 6.80
CA SER A 8 45.90 34.42 6.04
C SER A 8 44.61 34.63 6.85
N LEU A 9 44.47 33.92 7.98
CA LEU A 9 43.35 34.07 8.92
C LEU A 9 43.68 35.03 10.08
N GLY A 10 44.86 35.65 10.09
CA GLY A 10 45.27 36.55 11.17
C GLY A 10 45.83 35.85 12.41
N LEU A 11 45.93 34.51 12.39
CA LEU A 11 46.50 33.72 13.50
C LEU A 11 47.99 33.99 13.65
N ASN A 12 48.50 34.01 14.89
CA ASN A 12 49.93 34.19 15.14
C ASN A 12 50.77 33.07 14.51
N GLN A 13 51.82 33.44 13.78
CA GLN A 13 52.81 32.52 13.23
C GLN A 13 54.19 32.86 13.78
N TRP A 14 54.54 32.24 14.90
CA TRP A 14 55.72 32.60 15.70
C TRP A 14 57.04 32.26 15.04
N LEU A 15 58.00 33.17 15.13
CA LEU A 15 59.41 32.94 14.81
C LEU A 15 60.17 32.48 16.06
N GLY A 16 61.28 31.75 15.87
CA GLY A 16 62.04 31.14 16.97
C GLY A 16 62.66 32.14 17.97
N ASN A 17 62.68 33.44 17.64
CA ASN A 17 63.15 34.53 18.49
C ASN A 17 62.02 35.32 19.18
N GLU A 18 60.76 34.91 19.03
CA GLU A 18 59.61 35.55 19.65
C GLU A 18 59.15 34.79 20.91
N TYR A 19 58.48 35.51 21.83
CA TYR A 19 58.00 34.97 23.10
C TYR A 19 56.47 35.11 23.20
N PRO A 20 55.71 34.05 22.90
CA PRO A 20 54.25 34.07 22.97
C PRO A 20 53.73 34.31 24.38
N LYS A 21 52.68 35.12 24.52
CA LYS A 21 51.95 35.31 25.77
C LYS A 21 50.64 34.53 25.73
N ARG A 22 50.14 34.15 26.92
CA ARG A 22 48.83 33.48 27.06
C ARG A 22 47.72 34.17 26.26
N ILE A 23 47.70 35.51 26.26
CA ILE A 23 46.67 36.30 25.55
C ILE A 23 46.68 36.05 24.04
N ASP A 24 47.85 35.84 23.45
CA ASP A 24 47.99 35.66 22.01
C ASP A 24 47.31 34.34 21.56
N PHE A 25 47.40 33.28 22.38
CA PHE A 25 46.71 32.02 22.13
C PHE A 25 45.19 32.12 22.35
N VAL A 26 44.75 32.94 23.30
CA VAL A 26 43.32 33.17 23.55
C VAL A 26 42.68 33.89 22.37
N GLU A 27 43.36 34.88 21.82
CA GLU A 27 42.92 35.59 20.62
C GLU A 27 42.90 34.68 19.39
N ASP A 28 43.94 33.87 19.18
CA ASP A 28 43.95 32.88 18.08
C ASP A 28 42.82 31.86 18.22
N ASN A 29 42.55 31.34 19.43
CA ASN A 29 41.43 30.43 19.67
C ASN A 29 40.08 31.07 19.36
N LYS A 30 39.89 32.35 19.68
CA LYS A 30 38.66 33.08 19.34
C LYS A 30 38.49 33.22 17.83
N ILE A 31 39.58 33.56 17.11
CA ILE A 31 39.56 33.65 15.64
C ILE A 31 39.22 32.27 15.03
N ILE A 32 39.80 31.19 15.56
CA ILE A 32 39.52 29.83 15.11
C ILE A 32 38.05 29.48 15.36
N ASP A 33 37.49 29.79 16.52
CA ASP A 33 36.11 29.48 16.86
C ASP A 33 35.11 30.25 15.97
N ASP A 34 35.33 31.55 15.78
CA ASP A 34 34.54 32.39 14.87
C ASP A 34 34.60 31.87 13.43
N GLU A 35 35.77 31.41 12.98
CA GLU A 35 35.98 30.88 11.64
C GLU A 35 35.40 29.47 11.47
N LEU A 36 35.42 28.64 12.51
CA LEU A 36 34.74 27.35 12.54
C LEU A 36 33.23 27.53 12.42
N ILE A 37 32.62 28.44 13.18
CA ILE A 37 31.18 28.73 13.11
C ILE A 37 30.78 29.17 11.69
N LYS A 38 31.59 30.02 11.03
CA LYS A 38 31.33 30.44 9.63
C LYS A 38 31.48 29.31 8.61
N ARG A 39 32.36 28.33 8.88
CA ARG A 39 32.68 27.22 7.96
C ARG A 39 31.86 25.96 8.20
N VAL A 40 31.18 25.83 9.34
CA VAL A 40 30.18 24.80 9.56
C VAL A 40 29.05 25.05 8.56
N LYS A 41 29.06 24.25 7.48
CA LYS A 41 28.20 24.43 6.29
C LYS A 41 26.70 24.20 6.53
N TYR A 42 26.32 23.85 7.75
CA TYR A 42 24.97 23.43 8.07
C TYR A 42 24.52 24.07 9.37
N THR A 43 23.54 24.97 9.27
CA THR A 43 22.76 25.46 10.40
C THR A 43 21.72 24.40 10.80
N ASP A 44 21.31 24.36 12.07
CA ASP A 44 20.16 23.55 12.52
C ASP A 44 18.80 24.09 11.98
N VAL A 45 18.84 25.20 11.23
CA VAL A 45 17.68 25.89 10.67
C VAL A 45 17.89 26.06 9.17
N ALA A 46 17.13 25.33 8.36
CA ALA A 46 17.07 25.57 6.92
C ALA A 46 16.01 26.64 6.61
N THR A 47 16.31 27.51 5.66
CA THR A 47 15.34 28.44 5.06
C THR A 47 15.09 28.06 3.61
N ASP A 48 14.22 28.80 2.92
CA ASP A 48 14.02 28.70 1.47
C ASP A 48 15.28 29.00 0.65
N THR A 49 16.24 29.70 1.25
CA THR A 49 17.45 30.24 0.61
C THR A 49 18.75 29.71 1.22
N THR A 50 18.69 29.02 2.36
CA THR A 50 19.86 28.52 3.10
C THR A 50 19.71 27.03 3.41
N ALA A 51 20.66 26.23 2.93
CA ALA A 51 20.71 24.80 3.24
C ALA A 51 21.04 24.58 4.73
N GLY A 52 20.26 23.73 5.41
CA GLY A 52 20.45 23.38 6.82
C GLY A 52 20.09 21.93 7.10
N ILE A 53 20.49 21.41 8.26
CA ILE A 53 20.10 20.08 8.73
C ILE A 53 18.74 20.22 9.41
N VAL A 54 17.67 19.86 8.70
CA VAL A 54 16.33 19.83 9.28
C VAL A 54 16.10 18.52 10.00
N LYS A 55 15.79 18.62 11.29
CA LYS A 55 15.36 17.53 12.16
C LYS A 55 13.87 17.70 12.44
N PHE A 56 13.05 16.70 12.11
CA PHE A 56 11.60 16.75 12.32
C PHE A 56 11.23 15.97 13.58
N GLY A 57 10.73 16.64 14.63
CA GLY A 57 10.31 15.98 15.86
C GLY A 57 9.33 16.81 16.65
N THR A 58 8.50 16.15 17.46
CA THR A 58 7.54 16.82 18.36
C THR A 58 8.15 17.13 19.73
N GLU A 59 9.31 16.53 20.06
CA GLU A 59 10.00 16.66 21.34
C GLU A 59 11.52 16.71 21.14
N ALA A 60 12.23 17.36 22.06
CA ALA A 60 13.69 17.40 22.07
C ALA A 60 14.27 15.98 22.20
N GLY A 61 15.14 15.59 21.27
CA GLY A 61 15.75 14.25 21.22
C GLY A 61 15.00 13.22 20.38
N ASN A 62 13.73 13.47 20.02
CA ASN A 62 12.89 12.56 19.21
C ASN A 62 12.80 12.98 17.74
N ALA A 63 13.79 13.72 17.24
CA ALA A 63 13.73 14.25 15.89
C ALA A 63 14.26 13.24 14.85
N ILE A 64 13.45 13.02 13.82
CA ILE A 64 13.72 12.15 12.67
C ILE A 64 14.40 13.00 11.59
N ASN A 65 15.50 12.47 11.03
CA ASN A 65 16.16 13.11 9.88
C ASN A 65 15.44 12.76 8.56
N SER A 66 15.82 13.41 7.47
CA SER A 66 15.16 13.22 6.18
C SER A 66 15.32 11.80 5.58
N GLU A 67 16.39 11.08 5.92
CA GLU A 67 16.65 9.72 5.42
C GLU A 67 15.79 8.68 6.12
N THR A 68 15.69 8.75 7.45
CA THR A 68 14.79 7.93 8.26
C THR A 68 13.33 8.23 7.91
N TRP A 69 12.98 9.49 7.64
CA TRP A 69 11.65 9.85 7.15
C TRP A 69 11.36 9.20 5.79
N LYS A 70 12.29 9.26 4.83
CA LYS A 70 12.16 8.61 3.51
C LYS A 70 11.98 7.09 3.63
N GLN A 71 12.67 6.45 4.56
CA GLN A 71 12.50 5.03 4.85
C GLN A 71 11.12 4.74 5.46
N ALA A 72 10.67 5.55 6.42
CA ALA A 72 9.40 5.36 7.12
C ALA A 72 8.18 5.47 6.19
N ILE A 73 8.21 6.37 5.21
CA ILE A 73 7.10 6.54 4.25
C ILE A 73 7.12 5.49 3.12
N GLY A 74 8.17 4.67 3.01
CA GLY A 74 8.23 3.53 2.09
C GLY A 74 8.22 3.87 0.59
N GLN A 75 8.28 5.16 0.21
CA GLN A 75 8.23 5.65 -1.17
C GLN A 75 9.07 6.92 -1.35
N SER A 76 9.56 7.16 -2.57
CA SER A 76 10.36 8.36 -2.87
C SER A 76 9.49 9.61 -2.99
N LEU A 77 9.82 10.63 -2.18
CA LEU A 77 9.26 11.99 -2.29
C LEU A 77 9.74 12.64 -3.59
N GLY A 78 8.78 13.05 -4.43
CA GLY A 78 9.00 13.84 -5.64
C GLY A 78 9.10 15.34 -5.38
N GLY A 79 8.59 15.83 -4.25
CA GLY A 79 8.69 17.24 -3.82
C GLY A 79 7.33 17.95 -3.77
N TYR A 80 7.33 19.27 -3.95
CA TYR A 80 6.12 20.09 -3.97
C TYR A 80 5.50 20.15 -5.37
N VAL A 81 4.17 20.13 -5.45
CA VAL A 81 3.46 20.19 -6.75
C VAL A 81 3.80 21.48 -7.50
N SER A 82 3.89 22.62 -6.83
CA SER A 82 4.19 23.89 -7.51
C SER A 82 5.65 24.01 -8.00
N LYS A 83 6.60 23.30 -7.35
CA LYS A 83 8.05 23.54 -7.50
C LYS A 83 8.77 22.52 -8.40
N VAL A 84 8.17 21.38 -8.66
CA VAL A 84 8.83 20.28 -9.39
C VAL A 84 8.32 20.26 -10.82
N GLU A 85 9.16 20.46 -11.83
CA GLU A 85 8.67 20.51 -13.22
C GLU A 85 8.16 19.17 -13.74
N ASN A 86 8.80 18.06 -13.38
CA ASN A 86 8.48 16.73 -13.88
C ASN A 86 7.95 15.83 -12.75
N LYS A 87 6.68 15.44 -12.86
CA LYS A 87 6.05 14.50 -11.94
C LYS A 87 6.20 13.08 -12.47
N GLU A 88 6.69 12.19 -11.63
CA GLU A 88 6.86 10.77 -11.95
C GLU A 88 5.80 9.94 -11.24
N ALA A 89 5.18 9.02 -11.98
CA ALA A 89 4.24 8.05 -11.47
C ALA A 89 4.89 7.20 -10.37
N GLY A 90 4.14 6.95 -9.30
CA GLY A 90 4.62 6.23 -8.13
C GLY A 90 5.24 7.12 -7.05
N LYS A 91 5.80 8.29 -7.40
CA LYS A 91 6.36 9.24 -6.43
C LYS A 91 5.29 10.03 -5.70
N TRP A 92 5.64 10.50 -4.50
CA TRP A 92 4.72 11.24 -3.63
C TRP A 92 5.02 12.74 -3.64
N TYR A 93 3.98 13.56 -3.72
CA TYR A 93 4.07 15.01 -3.83
C TYR A 93 3.24 15.70 -2.75
N ILE A 94 3.78 16.77 -2.18
CA ILE A 94 3.06 17.65 -1.27
C ILE A 94 2.29 18.67 -2.11
N ASN A 95 0.97 18.72 -1.92
CA ASN A 95 0.11 19.69 -2.57
C ASN A 95 0.15 21.03 -1.82
N ASP A 96 1.18 21.83 -2.10
CA ASP A 96 1.36 23.16 -1.54
C ASP A 96 0.46 24.24 -2.14
N LEU A 97 -0.40 23.88 -3.10
CA LEU A 97 -1.31 24.81 -3.77
C LEU A 97 -2.69 24.88 -3.12
N THR A 98 -3.13 23.81 -2.43
CA THR A 98 -4.48 23.79 -1.85
C THR A 98 -4.51 23.38 -0.38
N ASP A 99 -4.12 22.14 -0.03
CA ASP A 99 -4.43 21.56 1.28
C ASP A 99 -3.21 21.05 2.07
N GLY A 100 -2.01 21.12 1.49
CA GLY A 100 -0.78 20.67 2.11
C GLY A 100 -0.67 19.15 2.29
N LYS A 101 -1.63 18.36 1.78
CA LYS A 101 -1.61 16.91 1.90
C LYS A 101 -0.59 16.28 0.95
N ILE A 102 -0.28 15.02 1.23
CA ILE A 102 0.60 14.21 0.39
C ILE A 102 -0.26 13.36 -0.55
N TYR A 103 0.12 13.36 -1.83
CA TYR A 103 -0.54 12.58 -2.87
C TYR A 103 0.48 11.71 -3.62
N LYS A 104 0.09 10.50 -3.99
CA LYS A 104 0.84 9.66 -4.93
C LYS A 104 0.46 10.06 -6.36
N CYS A 105 1.44 10.41 -7.18
CA CYS A 105 1.23 10.63 -8.60
C CYS A 105 0.98 9.28 -9.29
N ILE A 106 -0.06 9.19 -10.12
CA ILE A 106 -0.42 7.93 -10.81
C ILE A 106 0.03 7.89 -12.27
N GLN A 107 0.48 9.03 -12.83
CA GLN A 107 0.94 9.12 -14.21
C GLN A 107 1.98 10.23 -14.39
N ASN A 108 2.96 10.02 -15.28
CA ASN A 108 3.98 11.03 -15.56
C ASN A 108 3.37 12.28 -16.19
N HIS A 109 3.69 13.48 -15.68
CA HIS A 109 3.24 14.74 -16.30
C HIS A 109 4.12 15.93 -15.90
N LYS A 110 3.93 17.07 -16.58
CA LYS A 110 4.68 18.31 -16.31
C LYS A 110 3.86 19.46 -15.71
N SER A 111 2.57 19.23 -15.44
CA SER A 111 1.70 20.27 -14.86
C SER A 111 2.23 20.78 -13.52
N THR A 112 2.28 22.09 -13.35
CA THR A 112 2.54 22.77 -12.07
C THR A 112 1.26 23.02 -11.27
N SER A 113 0.08 22.78 -11.85
CA SER A 113 -1.19 22.74 -11.12
C SER A 113 -1.47 21.36 -10.51
N PHE A 114 -2.27 21.35 -9.45
CA PHE A 114 -2.81 20.12 -8.87
C PHE A 114 -4.05 19.65 -9.63
N ASP A 115 -4.09 18.38 -9.99
CA ASP A 115 -5.18 17.75 -10.73
C ASP A 115 -5.47 16.38 -10.12
N ILE A 116 -6.61 16.28 -9.42
CA ILE A 116 -7.00 15.07 -8.70
C ILE A 116 -7.14 13.83 -9.59
N THR A 117 -7.26 13.98 -10.91
CA THR A 117 -7.25 12.83 -11.83
C THR A 117 -5.86 12.23 -12.05
N LYS A 118 -4.79 12.93 -11.65
CA LYS A 118 -3.38 12.52 -11.79
C LYS A 118 -2.73 12.14 -10.47
N PHE A 119 -3.47 12.28 -9.37
CA PHE A 119 -2.99 12.13 -8.00
C PHE A 119 -4.01 11.37 -7.16
N VAL A 120 -3.52 10.50 -6.27
CA VAL A 120 -4.35 9.82 -5.26
C VAL A 120 -3.87 10.19 -3.86
N ASP A 121 -4.80 10.56 -2.97
CA ASP A 121 -4.48 10.92 -1.59
C ASP A 121 -3.88 9.71 -0.85
N ILE A 122 -2.71 9.85 -0.23
CA ILE A 122 -2.03 8.72 0.42
C ILE A 122 -2.77 8.20 1.65
N THR A 123 -3.59 9.05 2.30
CA THR A 123 -4.43 8.63 3.43
C THR A 123 -5.40 7.51 3.03
N ASN A 124 -5.75 7.47 1.74
CA ASN A 124 -6.63 6.46 1.17
C ASN A 124 -5.88 5.30 0.51
N VAL A 125 -4.57 5.36 0.27
CA VAL A 125 -3.86 4.28 -0.45
C VAL A 125 -3.94 2.94 0.30
N GLY A 126 -3.71 2.95 1.62
CA GLY A 126 -3.85 1.74 2.44
C GLY A 126 -5.30 1.25 2.63
N LEU A 127 -6.29 2.12 2.45
CA LEU A 127 -7.72 1.79 2.54
C LEU A 127 -8.27 1.30 1.19
N SER A 128 -7.79 1.87 0.08
CA SER A 128 -8.18 1.54 -1.29
C SER A 128 -7.89 0.07 -1.59
N ASP A 129 -6.68 -0.42 -1.26
CA ASP A 129 -6.30 -1.82 -1.48
C ASP A 129 -7.18 -2.82 -0.71
N LYS A 130 -7.73 -2.41 0.44
CA LYS A 130 -8.68 -3.23 1.22
C LYS A 130 -10.09 -3.14 0.65
N LEU A 131 -10.48 -1.99 0.11
CA LEU A 131 -11.79 -1.76 -0.49
C LEU A 131 -11.92 -2.48 -1.83
N GLU A 132 -10.87 -2.49 -2.67
CA GLU A 132 -10.88 -3.22 -3.96
C GLU A 132 -11.25 -4.69 -3.80
N LYS A 133 -10.80 -5.33 -2.71
CA LYS A 133 -11.15 -6.72 -2.39
C LYS A 133 -12.63 -6.90 -2.02
N LEU A 134 -13.34 -5.85 -1.62
CA LEU A 134 -14.74 -5.93 -1.18
C LEU A 134 -15.75 -5.75 -2.31
N PHE A 135 -15.38 -5.10 -3.43
CA PHE A 135 -16.29 -4.88 -4.56
C PHE A 135 -15.89 -5.59 -5.85
N ASN A 136 -14.67 -6.14 -5.94
CA ASN A 136 -14.29 -6.93 -7.11
C ASN A 136 -15.11 -8.23 -7.19
N VAL A 137 -15.74 -8.46 -8.35
CA VAL A 137 -16.55 -9.66 -8.61
C VAL A 137 -15.78 -10.60 -9.51
N GLU A 138 -15.39 -11.74 -8.98
CA GLU A 138 -14.76 -12.80 -9.75
C GLU A 138 -15.78 -13.86 -10.16
N THR A 139 -15.72 -14.32 -11.40
CA THR A 139 -16.71 -15.26 -11.95
C THR A 139 -16.03 -16.52 -12.44
N TYR A 140 -16.58 -17.68 -12.05
CA TYR A 140 -16.15 -18.99 -12.53
C TYR A 140 -17.33 -19.76 -13.13
N VAL A 141 -17.12 -20.33 -14.31
CA VAL A 141 -18.09 -21.18 -15.01
C VAL A 141 -17.69 -22.64 -14.79
N ILE A 142 -18.59 -23.44 -14.23
CA ILE A 142 -18.34 -24.80 -13.74
C ILE A 142 -18.23 -25.79 -14.90
N ASP A 143 -19.27 -25.91 -15.71
CA ASP A 143 -19.35 -26.84 -16.83
C ASP A 143 -20.25 -26.21 -17.92
N PRO A 144 -19.76 -26.05 -19.16
CA PRO A 144 -20.51 -25.40 -20.23
C PRO A 144 -21.75 -26.17 -20.69
N ARG A 145 -21.96 -27.42 -20.25
CA ARG A 145 -23.15 -28.22 -20.55
C ARG A 145 -24.35 -27.88 -19.66
N LEU A 146 -24.11 -27.19 -18.54
CA LEU A 146 -25.15 -26.72 -17.64
C LEU A 146 -25.86 -25.51 -18.29
N THR A 147 -27.15 -25.35 -18.04
CA THR A 147 -27.88 -24.14 -18.47
C THR A 147 -27.32 -22.92 -17.74
N VAL A 148 -27.08 -23.06 -16.44
CA VAL A 148 -26.39 -22.08 -15.59
C VAL A 148 -25.49 -22.84 -14.62
N GLY A 149 -24.21 -22.49 -14.58
CA GLY A 149 -23.28 -23.10 -13.64
C GLY A 149 -22.20 -22.11 -13.28
N ILE A 150 -22.55 -21.14 -12.44
CA ILE A 150 -21.71 -19.98 -12.17
C ILE A 150 -21.46 -19.85 -10.67
N ILE A 151 -20.23 -19.48 -10.33
CA ILE A 151 -19.85 -19.01 -8.99
C ILE A 151 -19.35 -17.58 -9.10
N HIS A 152 -19.98 -16.66 -8.38
CA HIS A 152 -19.47 -15.31 -8.16
C HIS A 152 -18.79 -15.23 -6.81
N LYS A 153 -17.55 -14.70 -6.76
CA LYS A 153 -16.86 -14.39 -5.51
C LYS A 153 -16.74 -12.87 -5.35
N ILE A 154 -17.19 -12.36 -4.21
CA ILE A 154 -17.15 -10.95 -3.82
C ILE A 154 -16.53 -10.90 -2.43
N GLY A 155 -15.27 -10.45 -2.33
CA GLY A 155 -14.47 -10.64 -1.12
C GLY A 155 -14.43 -12.10 -0.71
N ASN A 156 -14.91 -12.39 0.50
CA ASN A 156 -14.94 -13.75 1.07
C ASN A 156 -16.31 -14.42 0.95
N ILE A 157 -17.23 -13.88 0.15
CA ILE A 157 -18.55 -14.47 -0.09
C ILE A 157 -18.56 -15.07 -1.49
N CYS A 158 -18.99 -16.32 -1.61
CA CYS A 158 -19.31 -16.95 -2.89
C CYS A 158 -20.82 -17.13 -3.03
N ILE A 159 -21.32 -16.84 -4.23
CA ILE A 159 -22.69 -17.05 -4.66
C ILE A 159 -22.65 -18.10 -5.77
N LEU A 160 -23.17 -19.30 -5.50
CA LEU A 160 -23.31 -20.38 -6.46
C LEU A 160 -24.74 -20.37 -7.02
N ILE A 161 -24.85 -20.35 -8.34
CA ILE A 161 -26.11 -20.41 -9.09
C ILE A 161 -26.00 -21.57 -10.07
N LEU A 162 -26.93 -22.52 -9.95
CA LEU A 162 -26.91 -23.76 -10.72
C LEU A 162 -28.30 -24.05 -11.31
N ASP A 163 -28.32 -24.32 -12.61
CA ASP A 163 -29.35 -25.01 -13.38
C ASP A 163 -28.60 -26.04 -14.23
N THR A 164 -28.75 -27.31 -13.85
CA THR A 164 -27.85 -28.34 -14.36
C THR A 164 -28.20 -28.86 -15.73
N ASN A 165 -29.32 -28.42 -16.33
CA ASN A 165 -29.94 -29.18 -17.42
C ASN A 165 -30.01 -30.67 -17.01
N GLU A 166 -29.75 -31.61 -17.91
CA GLU A 166 -29.76 -33.05 -17.61
C GLU A 166 -28.38 -33.61 -17.17
N VAL A 167 -27.35 -32.77 -16.97
CA VAL A 167 -25.95 -33.20 -16.79
C VAL A 167 -25.74 -34.10 -15.56
N TYR A 168 -26.50 -33.86 -14.50
CA TYR A 168 -26.40 -34.62 -13.25
C TYR A 168 -27.62 -35.48 -12.96
N ASN A 169 -28.30 -35.98 -13.98
CA ASN A 169 -29.35 -36.99 -13.78
C ASN A 169 -28.79 -38.35 -13.37
N GLY A 170 -29.61 -39.14 -12.67
CA GLY A 170 -29.28 -40.50 -12.24
C GLY A 170 -28.33 -40.60 -11.05
N ARG A 171 -27.96 -39.48 -10.41
CA ARG A 171 -27.06 -39.43 -9.26
C ARG A 171 -27.75 -39.95 -8.01
N THR A 172 -27.00 -40.71 -7.23
CA THR A 172 -27.41 -41.37 -5.98
C THR A 172 -26.76 -40.71 -4.78
N TYR A 173 -27.30 -40.97 -3.59
CA TYR A 173 -26.76 -40.42 -2.35
C TYR A 173 -25.25 -40.68 -2.25
N GLY A 174 -24.47 -39.61 -2.03
CA GLY A 174 -23.03 -39.66 -1.92
C GLY A 174 -22.27 -39.39 -3.22
N ASP A 175 -22.94 -39.34 -4.38
CA ASP A 175 -22.28 -39.00 -5.64
C ASP A 175 -21.82 -37.53 -5.65
N VAL A 176 -20.60 -37.32 -6.13
CA VAL A 176 -20.07 -35.97 -6.41
C VAL A 176 -20.71 -35.45 -7.69
N LEU A 177 -21.33 -34.28 -7.62
CA LEU A 177 -21.88 -33.56 -8.77
C LEU A 177 -20.74 -32.87 -9.53
N PHE A 178 -19.96 -32.05 -8.83
CA PHE A 178 -18.77 -31.36 -9.37
C PHE A 178 -17.82 -30.93 -8.23
N ASN A 179 -16.62 -30.49 -8.58
CA ASN A 179 -15.66 -29.91 -7.64
C ASN A 179 -15.51 -28.40 -7.90
N ILE A 180 -15.55 -27.61 -6.83
CA ILE A 180 -15.35 -26.17 -6.84
C ILE A 180 -13.84 -25.88 -6.80
N PRO A 181 -13.31 -25.01 -7.70
CA PRO A 181 -11.90 -24.66 -7.71
C PRO A 181 -11.45 -24.03 -6.40
N GLU A 182 -10.18 -24.23 -6.03
CA GLU A 182 -9.62 -23.88 -4.72
C GLU A 182 -9.98 -22.48 -4.23
N LYS A 183 -9.89 -21.48 -5.12
CA LYS A 183 -10.20 -20.07 -4.83
C LYS A 183 -11.64 -19.83 -4.35
N PHE A 184 -12.57 -20.68 -4.75
CA PHE A 184 -14.01 -20.55 -4.48
C PHE A 184 -14.49 -21.54 -3.42
N ARG A 185 -13.61 -22.32 -2.77
CA ARG A 185 -14.04 -23.36 -1.82
C ARG A 185 -14.59 -22.76 -0.52
N PRO A 186 -15.61 -23.39 0.10
CA PRO A 186 -16.16 -22.88 1.34
C PRO A 186 -15.22 -23.13 2.53
N ILE A 187 -15.29 -22.26 3.54
CA ILE A 187 -14.57 -22.46 4.82
C ILE A 187 -15.24 -23.49 5.73
N PHE A 188 -16.56 -23.69 5.58
CA PHE A 188 -17.36 -24.66 6.32
C PHE A 188 -18.19 -25.49 5.37
N ARG A 189 -18.46 -26.75 5.73
CA ARG A 189 -19.46 -27.55 5.02
C ARG A 189 -20.79 -26.80 5.00
N THR A 190 -21.33 -26.58 3.81
CA THR A 190 -22.58 -25.84 3.62
C THR A 190 -23.63 -26.77 3.00
N PRO A 191 -24.62 -27.26 3.78
CA PRO A 191 -25.78 -27.95 3.25
C PRO A 191 -26.68 -26.97 2.48
N VAL A 192 -27.16 -27.38 1.31
CA VAL A 192 -27.99 -26.54 0.45
C VAL A 192 -29.21 -27.32 -0.04
N PRO A 193 -30.40 -26.70 -0.09
CA PRO A 193 -31.56 -27.32 -0.71
C PRO A 193 -31.36 -27.40 -2.23
N VAL A 194 -31.95 -28.43 -2.84
CA VAL A 194 -31.92 -28.64 -4.27
C VAL A 194 -33.34 -28.85 -4.78
N GLY A 195 -33.78 -27.95 -5.66
CA GLY A 195 -35.04 -28.10 -6.40
C GLY A 195 -34.84 -28.94 -7.65
N LEU A 196 -35.87 -29.67 -8.07
CA LEU A 196 -35.91 -30.37 -9.36
C LEU A 196 -37.04 -29.80 -10.21
N ILE A 197 -36.76 -29.44 -11.46
CA ILE A 197 -37.81 -28.91 -12.35
C ILE A 197 -38.87 -29.98 -12.63
N ASN A 198 -40.13 -29.55 -12.76
CA ASN A 198 -41.28 -30.41 -13.04
C ASN A 198 -41.45 -31.58 -12.06
N SER A 199 -40.96 -31.43 -10.82
CA SER A 199 -41.06 -32.44 -9.78
C SER A 199 -41.51 -31.82 -8.47
N THR A 200 -42.34 -32.54 -7.73
CA THR A 200 -42.61 -32.25 -6.31
C THR A 200 -41.53 -32.81 -5.39
N SER A 201 -40.56 -33.55 -5.96
CA SER A 201 -39.40 -34.06 -5.24
C SER A 201 -38.30 -33.01 -5.19
N GLY A 202 -37.58 -32.99 -4.08
CA GLY A 202 -36.37 -32.18 -3.89
C GLY A 202 -35.31 -33.01 -3.19
N GLY A 203 -34.19 -32.37 -2.88
CA GLY A 203 -33.17 -32.98 -2.04
C GLY A 203 -32.26 -31.95 -1.41
N ALA A 204 -31.10 -32.43 -0.98
CA ALA A 204 -30.04 -31.61 -0.47
C ALA A 204 -28.74 -31.95 -1.19
N ALA A 205 -27.84 -30.97 -1.27
CA ALA A 205 -26.44 -31.20 -1.57
C ALA A 205 -25.60 -30.65 -0.42
N HIS A 206 -24.41 -31.19 -0.24
CA HIS A 206 -23.41 -30.59 0.64
C HIS A 206 -22.30 -30.01 -0.21
N ILE A 207 -21.97 -28.75 0.03
CA ILE A 207 -20.74 -28.13 -0.46
C ILE A 207 -19.68 -28.36 0.61
N GLU A 208 -18.78 -29.30 0.36
CA GLU A 208 -17.72 -29.68 1.30
C GLU A 208 -16.50 -28.75 1.20
N THR A 209 -15.69 -28.70 2.26
CA THR A 209 -14.53 -27.78 2.34
C THR A 209 -13.38 -28.12 1.38
N ASP A 210 -13.37 -29.33 0.83
CA ASP A 210 -12.48 -29.78 -0.24
C ASP A 210 -12.98 -29.37 -1.65
N GLY A 211 -14.11 -28.67 -1.71
CA GLY A 211 -14.77 -28.20 -2.92
C GLY A 211 -15.77 -29.19 -3.53
N ASN A 212 -15.89 -30.41 -3.02
CA ASN A 212 -16.85 -31.37 -3.56
C ASN A 212 -18.28 -30.94 -3.27
N VAL A 213 -19.11 -30.89 -4.30
CA VAL A 213 -20.57 -30.74 -4.15
C VAL A 213 -21.20 -32.13 -4.25
N ILE A 214 -21.71 -32.64 -3.14
CA ILE A 214 -22.14 -34.03 -3.00
C ILE A 214 -23.67 -34.08 -2.90
N TRP A 215 -24.31 -34.94 -3.69
CA TRP A 215 -25.75 -35.20 -3.57
C TRP A 215 -26.08 -35.93 -2.27
N ARG A 216 -27.07 -35.43 -1.53
CA ARG A 216 -27.54 -35.97 -0.25
C ARG A 216 -29.05 -36.19 -0.22
N GLY A 217 -29.73 -36.13 -1.38
CA GLY A 217 -31.15 -36.49 -1.47
C GLY A 217 -31.36 -38.00 -1.32
N GLY A 218 -32.51 -38.38 -0.75
CA GLY A 218 -32.88 -39.78 -0.55
C GLY A 218 -33.26 -40.51 -1.85
N SER A 219 -33.66 -39.77 -2.87
CA SER A 219 -33.99 -40.30 -4.20
C SER A 219 -32.88 -39.99 -5.21
N LYS A 220 -32.87 -40.75 -6.31
CA LYS A 220 -32.01 -40.41 -7.46
C LYS A 220 -32.43 -39.07 -8.05
N THR A 221 -31.48 -38.32 -8.60
CA THR A 221 -31.78 -37.15 -9.41
C THR A 221 -32.45 -37.60 -10.72
N ILE A 222 -33.54 -36.94 -11.10
CA ILE A 222 -34.39 -37.35 -12.24
C ILE A 222 -34.63 -36.23 -13.27
N SER A 223 -34.15 -35.03 -12.99
CA SER A 223 -34.27 -33.86 -13.85
C SER A 223 -33.28 -32.79 -13.40
N ALA A 224 -33.29 -31.63 -14.08
CA ALA A 224 -32.43 -30.50 -13.77
C ALA A 224 -32.52 -30.07 -12.32
N LEU A 225 -31.34 -29.93 -11.71
CA LEU A 225 -31.15 -29.50 -10.33
C LEU A 225 -30.99 -27.99 -10.31
N TYR A 226 -31.71 -27.35 -9.39
CA TYR A 226 -31.60 -25.93 -9.11
C TYR A 226 -30.97 -25.74 -7.73
N ILE A 227 -29.82 -25.06 -7.71
CA ILE A 227 -29.10 -24.72 -6.47
C ILE A 227 -28.78 -23.24 -6.49
N ASN A 228 -29.25 -22.53 -5.47
CA ASN A 228 -28.79 -21.19 -5.15
C ASN A 228 -28.20 -21.24 -3.74
N ALA A 229 -26.91 -20.96 -3.63
CA ALA A 229 -26.20 -21.05 -2.37
C ALA A 229 -25.30 -19.84 -2.16
N VAL A 230 -25.24 -19.37 -0.92
CA VAL A 230 -24.29 -18.35 -0.47
C VAL A 230 -23.46 -18.96 0.65
N TYR A 231 -22.15 -18.85 0.55
CA TYR A 231 -21.24 -19.36 1.57
C TYR A 231 -19.98 -18.51 1.69
N LEU A 232 -19.32 -18.63 2.84
CA LEU A 232 -18.03 -17.98 3.08
C LEU A 232 -16.92 -18.81 2.45
N ALA A 233 -16.04 -18.16 1.68
CA ALA A 233 -14.86 -18.73 1.07
C ALA A 233 -13.59 -18.17 1.72
N LYS A 234 -12.48 -18.90 1.57
CA LYS A 234 -11.15 -18.47 2.06
C LYS A 234 -10.63 -17.24 1.32
#